data_AF-A0A373TAX6-F1
#
_entry.id   AF-A0A373TAX6-F1
#
_cell.length_a   1.000
_cell.length_b   1.000
_cell.length_c   1.000
_cell.angle_alpha   90.00
_cell.angle_beta   90.00
_cell.angle_gamma   90.00
#
_symmetry.space_group_name_H-M   'P 1'
#
loop_
_entity.id
_entity.type
_entity.pdbx_description
1 polymer ?
#
loop_
_entity_poly.entity_id
_entity_poly.type
_entity_poly.pdbx_seq_one_letter_code
_entity_poly.pdbx_strand_id
1 'polypeptide(L)'
;MSNSKKKKKKNNHTSATSNVQAKKQTAVQTAKPAKAQNIETKQETVNTQAAVEKKEPVKVQTIENKQEPPHEFKDPRKVPPKEDLKIEDKLEFATMSRKERRAAKRKRLKETTEGMTLVQKLQYFLYAYKMEILLPLIVIIAISLIVVAFFRGNKPIALSYAVVNCEDLEALDTSVIEADYWNYYGFDDNYQFQKVLDLKYNPSISTNEASKDAESGNYIAFPTLCDENYYDIIITNKRGLEYLSESSIIHTLGEALPSDLYDIFTADYNDQITTSPAYTGKSAPYAINISDTDFAKKLNPGYNDVYICFPGVSEDNQKRVKQICNFIFDLGLEL
;
A
#
# COMPACT_ATOMS: atom_id res chain seq x y z
N MET A 1 -24.77 48.21 1.86
CA MET A 1 -25.22 47.27 2.90
C MET A 1 -25.34 45.90 2.23
N SER A 2 -24.72 44.79 2.60
CA SER A 2 -23.91 44.42 3.76
C SER A 2 -22.97 43.27 3.34
N ASN A 3 -21.83 43.16 4.02
CA ASN A 3 -20.73 42.20 3.83
C ASN A 3 -21.13 40.73 4.09
N SER A 4 -20.45 39.75 3.46
CA SER A 4 -19.48 38.92 4.20
C SER A 4 -18.63 37.99 3.31
N LYS A 5 -17.35 37.92 3.65
CA LYS A 5 -16.30 37.00 3.18
C LYS A 5 -16.58 35.57 3.63
N LYS A 6 -16.21 34.56 2.84
CA LYS A 6 -15.81 33.24 3.37
C LYS A 6 -14.67 32.58 2.58
N LYS A 7 -13.78 31.98 3.39
CA LYS A 7 -12.41 31.53 3.14
C LYS A 7 -12.32 30.35 2.15
N LYS A 8 -11.36 30.41 1.24
CA LYS A 8 -10.82 29.25 0.50
C LYS A 8 -9.84 28.51 1.43
N LYS A 9 -10.21 27.30 1.88
CA LYS A 9 -9.39 26.43 2.72
C LYS A 9 -8.62 25.48 1.80
N LYS A 10 -7.29 25.52 1.85
CA LYS A 10 -6.39 24.50 1.28
C LYS A 10 -6.60 23.20 2.04
N ASN A 11 -6.90 22.12 1.33
CA ASN A 11 -6.72 20.76 1.84
C ASN A 11 -5.66 20.08 0.99
N ASN A 12 -4.51 19.80 1.61
CA ASN A 12 -3.52 18.88 1.11
C ASN A 12 -4.05 17.46 1.37
N HIS A 13 -4.14 16.63 0.34
CA HIS A 13 -4.19 15.18 0.50
C HIS A 13 -2.84 14.61 0.07
N THR A 14 -2.04 14.24 1.08
CA THR A 14 -0.85 13.43 0.95
C THR A 14 -1.30 11.97 0.91
N SER A 15 -1.21 11.33 -0.24
CA SER A 15 -1.42 9.88 -0.40
C SER A 15 -0.20 9.16 0.14
N ALA A 16 -0.38 8.37 1.21
CA ALA A 16 0.67 7.56 1.79
C ALA A 16 0.67 6.18 1.11
N THR A 17 1.66 5.96 0.25
CA THR A 17 1.99 4.68 -0.39
C THR A 17 2.58 3.72 0.64
N SER A 18 1.92 2.58 0.89
CA SER A 18 2.46 1.52 1.75
C SER A 18 3.23 0.50 0.92
N ASN A 19 4.55 0.65 0.84
CA ASN A 19 5.46 -0.36 0.28
C ASN A 19 5.81 -1.40 1.35
N VAL A 20 5.46 -2.67 1.09
CA VAL A 20 5.89 -3.82 1.90
C VAL A 20 7.28 -4.28 1.42
N GLN A 21 8.25 -4.24 2.33
CA GLN A 21 9.61 -4.76 2.15
C GLN A 21 9.63 -6.29 2.16
N ALA A 22 10.17 -6.91 1.10
CA ALA A 22 10.60 -8.29 1.12
C ALA A 22 12.09 -8.38 1.51
N LYS A 23 12.37 -9.04 2.64
CA LYS A 23 13.71 -9.41 3.12
C LYS A 23 14.22 -10.61 2.30
N LYS A 24 15.30 -10.43 1.54
CA LYS A 24 16.11 -11.53 1.01
C LYS A 24 17.05 -12.06 2.11
N GLN A 25 17.01 -13.37 2.37
CA GLN A 25 18.09 -14.11 3.01
C GLN A 25 18.87 -14.83 1.92
N THR A 26 20.18 -14.62 1.90
CA THR A 26 21.14 -15.29 1.01
C THR A 26 21.92 -16.31 1.83
N ALA A 27 21.94 -17.56 1.39
CA ALA A 27 22.89 -18.58 1.83
C ALA A 27 23.84 -18.91 0.67
N VAL A 28 25.11 -18.98 1.02
CA VAL A 28 26.31 -19.05 0.19
C VAL A 28 26.58 -20.48 -0.29
N GLN A 29 26.99 -20.66 -1.55
CA GLN A 29 27.96 -21.69 -1.92
C GLN A 29 28.95 -21.17 -2.98
N THR A 30 30.23 -21.27 -2.62
CA THR A 30 31.47 -20.96 -3.33
C THR A 30 31.88 -22.07 -4.30
N ALA A 31 32.38 -21.70 -5.49
CA ALA A 31 33.60 -22.28 -6.08
C ALA A 31 34.08 -21.45 -7.30
N LYS A 32 35.35 -21.07 -7.29
CA LYS A 32 36.16 -20.49 -8.40
C LYS A 32 37.38 -21.41 -8.57
N PRO A 33 38.00 -21.55 -9.76
CA PRO A 33 39.20 -20.74 -10.11
C PRO A 33 39.30 -20.47 -11.65
N ALA A 34 40.22 -19.73 -12.27
CA ALA A 34 41.30 -18.79 -11.94
C ALA A 34 41.87 -18.23 -13.28
N LYS A 35 42.80 -17.26 -13.14
CA LYS A 35 43.75 -16.63 -14.09
C LYS A 35 43.34 -15.25 -14.59
N ALA A 36 44.21 -14.25 -14.71
CA ALA A 36 45.51 -13.88 -14.12
C ALA A 36 45.84 -12.50 -14.72
N GLN A 37 46.35 -11.55 -13.94
CA GLN A 37 47.50 -10.67 -14.25
C GLN A 37 47.46 -9.40 -13.39
N ASN A 38 48.66 -9.03 -12.96
CA ASN A 38 49.01 -8.08 -11.92
C ASN A 38 50.10 -7.18 -12.50
N ILE A 39 49.97 -5.85 -12.43
CA ILE A 39 51.09 -4.89 -12.52
C ILE A 39 50.74 -3.64 -11.68
N GLU A 40 51.58 -3.34 -10.68
CA GLU A 40 51.62 -2.11 -9.89
C GLU A 40 52.22 -0.93 -10.67
N THR A 41 51.92 0.33 -10.29
CA THR A 41 52.91 1.35 -9.81
C THR A 41 52.27 2.73 -9.54
N LYS A 42 52.44 3.21 -8.29
CA LYS A 42 52.55 4.57 -7.70
C LYS A 42 52.08 5.85 -8.46
N GLN A 43 51.42 6.77 -7.74
CA GLN A 43 52.02 8.06 -7.27
C GLN A 43 51.06 8.91 -6.41
N GLU A 44 51.63 9.59 -5.41
CA GLU A 44 51.03 10.55 -4.47
C GLU A 44 51.04 12.01 -4.98
N THR A 45 50.31 12.85 -4.23
CA THR A 45 50.44 14.31 -3.98
C THR A 45 49.59 15.30 -4.79
N VAL A 46 48.77 16.05 -4.05
CA VAL A 46 48.13 17.33 -4.41
C VAL A 46 48.66 18.39 -3.45
N ASN A 47 49.15 19.51 -4.00
CA ASN A 47 49.64 20.70 -3.30
C ASN A 47 48.88 21.94 -3.85
N THR A 48 48.53 22.90 -3.01
CA THR A 48 48.20 24.27 -3.44
C THR A 48 48.63 25.30 -2.37
N GLN A 49 49.41 26.30 -2.80
CA GLN A 49 49.90 27.50 -2.06
C GLN A 49 49.06 28.73 -2.50
N ALA A 50 48.56 29.59 -1.59
CA ALA A 50 49.08 30.90 -1.10
C ALA A 50 49.26 32.00 -2.19
N ALA A 51 49.06 33.32 -2.03
CA ALA A 51 48.54 34.27 -1.02
C ALA A 51 48.59 35.74 -1.58
N VAL A 52 48.16 36.74 -0.75
CA VAL A 52 48.66 38.15 -0.59
C VAL A 52 47.79 39.31 -1.19
N GLU A 53 47.61 40.53 -0.64
CA GLU A 53 47.50 41.23 0.70
C GLU A 53 47.46 42.78 0.46
N LYS A 54 46.98 43.59 1.45
CA LYS A 54 47.20 45.06 1.76
C LYS A 54 46.24 46.12 1.16
N LYS A 55 45.81 47.24 1.82
CA LYS A 55 46.16 47.95 3.09
C LYS A 55 45.08 49.02 3.50
N GLU A 56 45.03 49.31 4.81
CA GLU A 56 44.38 50.32 5.74
C GLU A 56 44.25 51.84 5.36
N PRO A 57 43.70 52.81 6.18
CA PRO A 57 43.62 52.95 7.68
C PRO A 57 42.29 53.55 8.27
N VAL A 58 42.00 53.73 9.58
CA VAL A 58 42.53 54.72 10.58
C VAL A 58 42.02 54.43 12.02
N LYS A 59 42.90 54.67 13.02
CA LYS A 59 42.78 54.61 14.51
C LYS A 59 41.91 55.72 15.14
N VAL A 60 41.40 55.54 16.37
CA VAL A 60 41.77 56.32 17.60
C VAL A 60 41.39 55.53 18.87
N GLN A 61 42.31 55.57 19.85
CA GLN A 61 42.31 54.97 21.19
C GLN A 61 41.49 55.77 22.21
N THR A 62 41.09 55.17 23.35
CA THR A 62 41.44 55.66 24.70
C THR A 62 41.20 54.56 25.73
N ILE A 63 42.22 54.36 26.57
CA ILE A 63 42.42 53.45 27.70
C ILE A 63 41.73 54.12 28.93
N GLU A 64 41.07 53.45 29.89
CA GLU A 64 41.68 52.67 30.97
C GLU A 64 40.62 52.26 32.02
N ASN A 65 40.91 51.18 32.75
CA ASN A 65 40.79 51.03 34.22
C ASN A 65 39.84 49.95 34.80
N LYS A 66 40.49 48.97 35.44
CA LYS A 66 40.14 48.20 36.66
C LYS A 66 38.85 47.35 36.72
N GLN A 67 39.06 46.05 36.43
CA GLN A 67 38.89 44.89 37.33
C GLN A 67 37.70 44.85 38.30
N GLU A 68 36.71 43.99 37.98
CA GLU A 68 35.85 43.27 38.94
C GLU A 68 35.89 41.77 38.61
N PRO A 69 35.83 40.86 39.61
CA PRO A 69 36.01 39.42 39.43
C PRO A 69 34.83 38.83 38.62
N PRO A 70 35.02 37.73 37.87
CA PRO A 70 33.91 37.14 37.16
C PRO A 70 32.87 36.66 38.18
N HIS A 71 31.68 37.25 38.11
CA HIS A 71 30.48 36.68 38.69
C HIS A 71 30.40 35.22 38.25
N GLU A 72 30.55 34.30 39.20
CA GLU A 72 30.27 32.88 38.99
C GLU A 72 28.84 32.76 38.46
N PHE A 73 28.73 32.49 37.16
CA PHE A 73 27.53 31.92 36.58
C PHE A 73 27.27 30.60 37.31
N LYS A 74 26.31 30.61 38.24
CA LYS A 74 25.79 29.38 38.85
C LYS A 74 25.09 28.59 37.76
N ASP A 75 25.82 27.67 37.15
CA ASP A 75 25.27 26.68 36.23
C ASP A 75 24.15 25.91 36.96
N PRO A 76 22.90 25.95 36.47
CA PRO A 76 21.77 25.25 37.10
C PRO A 76 21.91 23.72 37.06
N ARG A 77 23.01 23.18 36.50
CA ARG A 77 23.37 21.76 36.53
C ARG A 77 24.16 21.32 37.76
N LYS A 78 24.46 22.21 38.72
CA LYS A 78 25.04 21.87 40.03
C LYS A 78 23.97 21.72 41.14
N VAL A 79 22.88 21.02 40.84
CA VAL A 79 22.12 20.35 41.91
C VAL A 79 22.70 18.94 41.99
N PRO A 80 23.35 18.55 43.11
CA PRO A 80 23.83 17.19 43.24
C PRO A 80 22.64 16.23 43.02
N PRO A 81 22.83 15.10 42.33
CA PRO A 81 21.82 14.06 42.34
C PRO A 81 21.53 13.76 43.81
N LYS A 82 20.27 13.78 44.24
CA LYS A 82 19.93 13.26 45.57
C LYS A 82 20.50 11.84 45.64
N GLU A 83 21.44 11.62 46.56
CA GLU A 83 22.27 10.41 46.68
C GLU A 83 21.49 9.13 47.07
N ASP A 84 20.15 9.15 47.10
CA ASP A 84 19.32 8.00 47.49
C ASP A 84 18.72 7.22 46.32
N LEU A 85 19.24 7.38 45.10
CA LEU A 85 18.91 6.47 44.01
C LEU A 85 19.80 5.22 44.11
N LYS A 86 19.38 4.27 44.96
CA LYS A 86 19.93 2.89 44.98
C LYS A 86 19.91 2.35 43.55
N ILE A 87 21.10 2.36 42.93
CA ILE A 87 21.38 1.78 41.62
C ILE A 87 20.83 0.35 41.63
N GLU A 88 20.10 -0.02 40.58
CA GLU A 88 19.43 -1.32 40.47
C GLU A 88 20.46 -2.46 40.58
N ASP A 89 20.54 -3.12 41.74
CA ASP A 89 21.30 -4.34 41.85
C ASP A 89 20.52 -5.47 41.18
N LYS A 90 20.88 -5.73 39.91
CA LYS A 90 20.26 -6.78 39.07
C LYS A 90 20.35 -8.16 39.72
N LEU A 91 21.27 -8.35 40.67
CA LEU A 91 21.47 -9.60 41.41
C LEU A 91 20.36 -9.84 42.45
N GLU A 92 19.90 -8.80 43.16
CA GLU A 92 18.83 -8.90 44.16
C GLU A 92 17.47 -9.21 43.53
N PHE A 93 17.19 -8.61 42.36
CA PHE A 93 15.96 -8.93 41.66
C PHE A 93 16.01 -10.34 41.07
N ALA A 94 17.16 -10.86 40.64
CA ALA A 94 17.27 -12.17 40.01
C ALA A 94 16.88 -13.34 40.94
N THR A 95 17.11 -13.21 42.25
CA THR A 95 16.81 -14.24 43.26
C THR A 95 15.38 -14.15 43.84
N MET A 96 14.69 -13.02 43.68
CA MET A 96 13.34 -12.80 44.20
C MET A 96 12.23 -13.41 43.34
N SER A 97 11.17 -13.89 44.00
CA SER A 97 9.92 -14.32 43.35
C SER A 97 9.24 -13.18 42.60
N ARG A 98 8.47 -13.47 41.54
CA ARG A 98 7.72 -12.46 40.75
C ARG A 98 6.85 -11.55 41.62
N LYS A 99 6.30 -12.07 42.73
CA LYS A 99 5.47 -11.31 43.69
C LYS A 99 6.31 -10.35 44.54
N GLU A 100 7.50 -10.78 44.95
CA GLU A 100 8.46 -10.00 45.74
C GLU A 100 9.09 -8.88 44.92
N ARG A 101 9.45 -9.14 43.65
CA ARG A 101 9.95 -8.11 42.72
C ARG A 101 8.94 -6.97 42.53
N ARG A 102 7.64 -7.31 42.41
CA ARG A 102 6.55 -6.32 42.30
C ARG A 102 6.38 -5.51 43.59
N ALA A 103 6.49 -6.14 44.75
CA ALA A 103 6.40 -5.48 46.04
C ALA A 103 7.59 -4.55 46.31
N ALA A 104 8.82 -4.98 45.98
CA ALA A 104 10.03 -4.18 46.11
C ALA A 104 10.01 -2.94 45.17
N LYS A 105 9.59 -3.12 43.91
CA LYS A 105 9.40 -2.00 42.98
C LYS A 105 8.36 -1.00 43.49
N ARG A 106 7.23 -1.47 44.05
CA ARG A 106 6.19 -0.60 44.62
C ARG A 106 6.65 0.15 45.88
N LYS A 107 7.41 -0.49 46.76
CA LYS A 107 7.99 0.16 47.95
C LYS A 107 8.99 1.24 47.56
N ARG A 108 9.94 0.92 46.66
CA ARG A 108 10.90 1.90 46.13
C ARG A 108 10.21 3.07 45.42
N LEU A 109 9.10 2.84 44.70
CA LEU A 109 8.36 3.94 44.08
C LEU A 109 7.69 4.85 45.10
N LYS A 110 7.14 4.31 46.19
CA LYS A 110 6.53 5.11 47.26
C LYS A 110 7.59 5.97 47.96
N GLU A 111 8.72 5.37 48.33
CA GLU A 111 9.85 6.05 48.97
C GLU A 111 10.43 7.16 48.08
N THR A 112 10.59 6.91 46.77
CA THR A 112 11.12 7.92 45.84
C THR A 112 10.14 9.02 45.44
N THR A 113 8.83 8.84 45.68
CA THR A 113 7.79 9.82 45.33
C THR A 113 7.18 10.54 46.54
N GLU A 114 7.60 10.22 47.76
CA GLU A 114 7.19 10.96 48.96
C GLU A 114 7.63 12.44 48.87
N GLY A 115 6.70 13.37 49.12
CA GLY A 115 6.93 14.82 48.97
C GLY A 115 6.75 15.40 47.56
N MET A 116 6.57 14.58 46.51
CA MET A 116 6.30 15.09 45.15
C MET A 116 4.83 15.45 44.93
N THR A 117 4.60 16.50 44.13
CA THR A 117 3.26 16.87 43.64
C THR A 117 2.69 15.82 42.67
N LEU A 118 1.37 15.74 42.53
CA LEU A 118 0.71 14.73 41.68
C LEU A 118 1.23 14.70 40.24
N VAL A 119 1.54 15.87 39.67
CA VAL A 119 2.07 16.00 38.31
C VAL A 119 3.51 15.47 38.21
N GLN A 120 4.37 15.78 39.18
CA GLN A 120 5.74 15.26 39.24
C GLN A 120 5.78 13.75 39.46
N LYS A 121 4.85 13.21 40.26
CA LYS A 121 4.66 11.77 40.44
C LYS A 121 4.29 11.07 39.13
N LEU A 122 3.36 11.65 38.37
CA LEU A 122 2.95 11.12 37.07
C LEU A 122 4.12 11.15 36.06
N GLN A 123 4.87 12.26 36.03
CA GLN A 123 6.00 12.44 35.12
C GLN A 123 7.15 11.47 35.46
N TYR A 124 7.43 11.27 36.75
CA TYR A 124 8.40 10.28 37.21
C TYR A 124 7.96 8.84 36.90
N PHE A 125 6.67 8.53 37.10
CA PHE A 125 6.11 7.23 36.75
C PHE A 125 6.24 6.93 35.26
N LEU A 126 5.87 7.88 34.39
CA LEU A 126 6.00 7.74 32.94
C LEU A 126 7.47 7.61 32.51
N TYR A 127 8.39 8.31 33.16
CA TYR A 127 9.82 8.22 32.88
C TYR A 127 10.43 6.88 33.32
N ALA A 128 10.18 6.46 34.57
CA ALA A 128 10.69 5.22 35.15
C ALA A 128 10.13 3.98 34.45
N TYR A 129 8.87 4.02 34.05
CA TYR A 129 8.18 2.91 33.38
C TYR A 129 8.07 3.08 31.86
N LYS A 130 8.80 4.02 31.25
CA LYS A 130 8.61 4.36 29.83
C LYS A 130 8.63 3.13 28.92
N MET A 131 9.59 2.22 29.13
CA MET A 131 9.76 1.02 28.30
C MET A 131 8.76 -0.07 28.68
N GLU A 132 8.42 -0.20 29.96
CA GLU A 132 7.43 -1.17 30.46
C GLU A 132 5.99 -0.80 30.05
N ILE A 133 5.71 0.48 29.74
CA ILE A 133 4.43 0.97 29.22
C ILE A 133 4.44 1.01 27.68
N LEU A 134 5.54 1.42 27.06
CA LEU A 134 5.63 1.53 25.60
C LEU A 134 5.55 0.18 24.90
N LEU A 135 6.20 -0.86 25.43
CA LEU A 135 6.19 -2.20 24.85
C LEU A 135 4.77 -2.80 24.75
N PRO A 136 3.97 -2.88 25.83
CA PRO A 136 2.60 -3.40 25.73
C PRO A 136 1.71 -2.51 24.86
N LEU A 137 1.93 -1.19 24.83
CA LEU A 137 1.20 -0.30 23.93
C LEU A 137 1.44 -0.64 22.46
N ILE A 138 2.70 -0.88 22.05
CA ILE A 138 3.04 -1.31 20.69
C ILE A 138 2.38 -2.66 20.37
N VAL A 139 2.40 -3.61 21.31
CA VAL A 139 1.76 -4.93 21.13
C VAL A 139 0.24 -4.77 20.94
N ILE A 140 -0.42 -3.93 21.74
CA ILE A 140 -1.85 -3.65 21.59
C ILE A 140 -2.13 -3.05 20.21
N ILE A 141 -1.36 -2.05 19.77
CA ILE A 141 -1.52 -1.44 18.45
C ILE A 141 -1.33 -2.49 17.35
N ALA A 142 -0.30 -3.35 17.44
CA ALA A 142 -0.05 -4.40 16.47
C ALA A 142 -1.21 -5.40 16.40
N ILE A 143 -1.73 -5.86 17.55
CA ILE A 143 -2.89 -6.76 17.60
C ILE A 143 -4.13 -6.08 17.00
N SER A 144 -4.39 -4.82 17.35
CA SER A 144 -5.50 -4.06 16.79
C SER A 144 -5.39 -3.94 15.27
N LEU A 145 -4.20 -3.69 14.72
CA LEU A 145 -3.98 -3.65 13.27
C LEU A 145 -4.22 -5.00 12.61
N ILE A 146 -3.79 -6.11 13.23
CA ILE A 146 -4.05 -7.47 12.72
C ILE A 146 -5.55 -7.77 12.71
N VAL A 147 -6.26 -7.44 13.79
CA VAL A 147 -7.71 -7.64 13.88
C VAL A 147 -8.43 -6.82 12.80
N VAL A 148 -8.06 -5.55 12.61
CA VAL A 148 -8.63 -4.70 11.55
C VAL A 148 -8.32 -5.27 10.16
N ALA A 149 -7.10 -5.75 9.92
CA ALA A 149 -6.74 -6.35 8.64
C ALA A 149 -7.57 -7.62 8.35
N PHE A 150 -7.77 -8.48 9.35
CA PHE A 150 -8.59 -9.69 9.23
C PHE A 150 -10.05 -9.37 8.94
N PHE A 151 -10.63 -8.39 9.66
CA PHE A 151 -12.01 -7.95 9.41
C PHE A 151 -12.18 -7.32 8.03
N ARG A 152 -11.18 -6.58 7.53
CA ARG A 152 -11.22 -6.02 6.18
C ARG A 152 -11.07 -7.09 5.09
N GLY A 153 -10.17 -8.06 5.30
CA GLY A 153 -9.91 -9.12 4.32
C GLY A 153 -11.08 -10.08 4.14
N ASN A 154 -11.86 -10.33 5.20
CA ASN A 154 -12.97 -11.29 5.18
C ASN A 154 -14.32 -10.70 4.74
N LYS A 155 -14.34 -9.46 4.24
CA LYS A 155 -15.57 -8.86 3.72
C LYS A 155 -16.04 -9.62 2.48
N PRO A 156 -17.36 -9.91 2.33
CA PRO A 156 -17.90 -10.42 1.08
C PRO A 156 -17.54 -9.52 -0.10
N ILE A 157 -17.26 -10.14 -1.24
CA ILE A 157 -16.90 -9.44 -2.48
C ILE A 157 -18.18 -9.08 -3.21
N ALA A 158 -18.37 -7.79 -3.52
CA ALA A 158 -19.49 -7.30 -4.34
C ALA A 158 -19.22 -7.54 -5.84
N LEU A 159 -17.99 -7.26 -6.26
CA LEU A 159 -17.48 -7.57 -7.60
C LEU A 159 -15.94 -7.60 -7.56
N SER A 160 -15.36 -8.59 -8.22
CA SER A 160 -13.94 -8.66 -8.53
C SER A 160 -13.75 -8.49 -10.03
N TYR A 161 -13.01 -7.47 -10.46
CA TYR A 161 -12.84 -7.17 -11.88
C TYR A 161 -11.42 -6.76 -12.25
N ALA A 162 -11.04 -7.00 -13.50
CA ALA A 162 -9.80 -6.47 -14.05
C ALA A 162 -10.08 -5.63 -15.31
N VAL A 163 -9.35 -4.54 -15.49
CA VAL A 163 -9.32 -3.78 -16.75
C VAL A 163 -7.98 -4.05 -17.41
N VAL A 164 -8.03 -4.70 -18.57
CA VAL A 164 -6.87 -5.13 -19.34
C VAL A 164 -6.72 -4.25 -20.56
N ASN A 165 -5.50 -3.79 -20.82
CA ASN A 165 -5.15 -2.89 -21.92
C ASN A 165 -5.85 -1.53 -21.89
N CYS A 166 -6.11 -0.99 -20.69
CA CYS A 166 -6.56 0.39 -20.57
C CYS A 166 -5.57 1.32 -21.31
N GLU A 167 -6.05 2.19 -22.18
CA GLU A 167 -5.15 3.09 -22.95
C GLU A 167 -4.81 4.35 -22.15
N ASP A 168 -5.77 4.84 -21.35
CA ASP A 168 -5.63 6.02 -20.51
C ASP A 168 -6.18 5.74 -19.11
N LEU A 169 -5.28 5.47 -18.17
CA LEU A 169 -5.63 5.20 -16.77
C LEU A 169 -6.13 6.45 -16.04
N GLU A 170 -5.74 7.65 -16.47
CA GLU A 170 -6.21 8.90 -15.84
C GLU A 170 -7.64 9.23 -16.25
N ALA A 171 -8.05 8.81 -17.45
CA ALA A 171 -9.41 9.01 -17.96
C ALA A 171 -10.38 7.88 -17.61
N LEU A 172 -9.88 6.75 -17.08
CA LEU A 172 -10.70 5.61 -16.64
C LEU A 172 -11.54 5.99 -15.41
N ASP A 173 -12.86 5.99 -15.56
CA ASP A 173 -13.79 6.34 -14.48
C ASP A 173 -14.45 5.09 -13.88
N THR A 174 -13.85 4.60 -12.80
CA THR A 174 -14.39 3.43 -12.09
C THR A 174 -15.62 3.73 -11.25
N SER A 175 -16.12 4.98 -11.20
CA SER A 175 -17.31 5.31 -10.41
C SER A 175 -18.57 4.59 -10.91
N VAL A 176 -18.62 4.21 -12.19
CA VAL A 176 -19.73 3.41 -12.73
C VAL A 176 -19.84 2.03 -12.06
N ILE A 177 -18.71 1.51 -11.53
CA ILE A 177 -18.70 0.29 -10.72
C ILE A 177 -18.78 0.64 -9.23
N GLU A 178 -17.91 1.55 -8.78
CA GLU A 178 -17.71 1.81 -7.34
C GLU A 178 -18.82 2.64 -6.69
N ALA A 179 -19.62 3.35 -7.49
CA ALA A 179 -20.77 4.10 -7.01
C ALA A 179 -22.06 3.61 -7.68
N ASP A 180 -22.15 3.59 -9.00
CA ASP A 180 -23.43 3.29 -9.68
C ASP A 180 -23.87 1.83 -9.43
N TYR A 181 -23.02 0.84 -9.75
CA TYR A 181 -23.30 -0.58 -9.45
C TYR A 181 -23.44 -0.83 -7.94
N TRP A 182 -22.60 -0.17 -7.12
CA TRP A 182 -22.67 -0.28 -5.67
C TRP A 182 -24.04 0.13 -5.11
N ASN A 183 -24.54 1.28 -5.56
CA ASN A 183 -25.82 1.83 -5.14
C ASN A 183 -27.00 1.06 -5.74
N TYR A 184 -26.87 0.57 -6.97
CA TYR A 184 -27.91 -0.20 -7.65
C TYR A 184 -28.32 -1.44 -6.85
N TYR A 185 -27.35 -2.15 -6.28
CA TYR A 185 -27.60 -3.33 -5.44
C TYR A 185 -27.67 -3.04 -3.94
N GLY A 186 -27.55 -1.77 -3.53
CA GLY A 186 -27.63 -1.37 -2.12
C GLY A 186 -26.55 -2.01 -1.25
N PHE A 187 -25.35 -2.23 -1.78
CA PHE A 187 -24.24 -2.77 -0.98
C PHE A 187 -23.88 -1.79 0.16
N ASP A 188 -23.55 -2.35 1.32
CA ASP A 188 -23.15 -1.58 2.50
C ASP A 188 -21.64 -1.73 2.78
N ASP A 189 -21.16 -1.04 3.81
CA ASP A 189 -19.75 -1.06 4.22
C ASP A 189 -19.23 -2.46 4.60
N ASN A 190 -20.06 -3.50 4.67
CA ASN A 190 -19.62 -4.87 4.89
C ASN A 190 -19.09 -5.53 3.62
N TYR A 191 -19.34 -4.98 2.44
CA TYR A 191 -18.82 -5.50 1.17
C TYR A 191 -17.50 -4.85 0.77
N GLN A 192 -16.82 -5.43 -0.21
CA GLN A 192 -15.64 -4.86 -0.84
C GLN A 192 -15.59 -5.14 -2.34
N PHE A 193 -14.84 -4.31 -3.07
CA PHE A 193 -14.41 -4.59 -4.45
C PHE A 193 -12.99 -5.15 -4.46
N GLN A 194 -12.70 -5.98 -5.45
CA GLN A 194 -11.34 -6.38 -5.80
C GLN A 194 -11.08 -5.92 -7.23
N LYS A 195 -9.98 -5.21 -7.46
CA LYS A 195 -9.73 -4.62 -8.79
C LYS A 195 -8.27 -4.55 -9.16
N VAL A 196 -7.99 -4.70 -10.45
CA VAL A 196 -6.72 -4.36 -11.10
C VAL A 196 -7.04 -3.59 -12.38
N LEU A 197 -6.52 -2.37 -12.52
CA LEU A 197 -6.97 -1.43 -13.55
C LEU A 197 -6.00 -1.21 -14.72
N ASP A 198 -4.73 -1.57 -14.54
CA ASP A 198 -3.69 -1.25 -15.53
C ASP A 198 -2.87 -2.48 -15.95
N LEU A 199 -3.57 -3.56 -16.31
CA LEU A 199 -2.90 -4.78 -16.70
C LEU A 199 -2.64 -4.78 -18.21
N LYS A 200 -1.39 -4.57 -18.62
CA LYS A 200 -1.00 -4.46 -20.03
C LYS A 200 -0.69 -5.83 -20.65
N TYR A 201 -1.68 -6.45 -21.30
CA TYR A 201 -1.50 -7.60 -22.21
C TYR A 201 -1.62 -7.14 -23.67
N ASN A 202 -0.63 -6.43 -24.19
CA ASN A 202 -0.61 -6.11 -25.61
C ASN A 202 0.27 -7.13 -26.37
N PRO A 203 -0.32 -7.95 -27.27
CA PRO A 203 0.45 -8.91 -28.07
C PRO A 203 1.59 -8.26 -28.88
N SER A 204 1.40 -7.02 -29.33
CA SER A 204 2.32 -6.29 -30.22
C SER A 204 3.44 -5.48 -29.52
N ILE A 205 3.38 -5.33 -28.18
CA ILE A 205 4.43 -4.68 -27.38
C ILE A 205 5.19 -5.69 -26.49
N SER A 206 4.80 -6.97 -26.53
CA SER A 206 5.36 -8.04 -25.69
C SER A 206 6.84 -8.36 -25.94
N THR A 207 7.46 -7.72 -26.94
CA THR A 207 8.88 -7.82 -27.28
C THR A 207 9.77 -6.77 -26.58
N ASN A 208 9.21 -5.73 -25.95
CA ASN A 208 10.00 -4.78 -25.17
C ASN A 208 9.92 -5.13 -23.68
N GLU A 209 11.02 -5.65 -23.15
CA GLU A 209 11.18 -6.04 -21.74
C GLU A 209 10.79 -4.91 -20.77
N ALA A 210 10.94 -3.65 -21.18
CA ALA A 210 10.70 -2.47 -20.35
C ALA A 210 9.22 -2.26 -19.92
N SER A 211 8.23 -2.79 -20.64
CA SER A 211 6.81 -2.67 -20.21
C SER A 211 6.39 -3.78 -19.23
N LYS A 212 7.25 -4.78 -18.99
CA LYS A 212 7.01 -5.85 -18.00
C LYS A 212 7.45 -5.44 -16.59
N ASP A 213 8.28 -4.42 -16.46
CA ASP A 213 8.98 -4.11 -15.21
C ASP A 213 8.18 -3.25 -14.21
N ALA A 214 7.18 -2.48 -14.65
CA ALA A 214 6.42 -1.59 -13.77
C ALA A 214 5.34 -2.31 -12.92
N GLU A 215 4.83 -3.46 -13.39
CA GLU A 215 3.70 -4.22 -12.80
C GLU A 215 3.99 -5.74 -12.73
N SER A 216 5.27 -6.15 -12.71
CA SER A 216 5.66 -7.57 -12.85
C SER A 216 4.92 -8.53 -11.91
N GLY A 217 4.60 -8.11 -10.68
CA GLY A 217 3.86 -8.93 -9.72
C GLY A 217 2.43 -9.25 -10.15
N ASN A 218 1.64 -8.24 -10.49
CA ASN A 218 0.24 -8.44 -10.92
C ASN A 218 0.20 -9.17 -12.26
N TYR A 219 1.08 -8.80 -13.19
CA TYR A 219 1.17 -9.45 -14.50
C TYR A 219 1.50 -10.94 -14.39
N ILE A 220 2.43 -11.32 -13.50
CA ILE A 220 2.81 -12.73 -13.28
C ILE A 220 1.71 -13.50 -12.55
N ALA A 221 1.08 -12.88 -11.56
CA ALA A 221 0.05 -13.55 -10.75
C ALA A 221 -1.31 -13.65 -11.48
N PHE A 222 -1.58 -12.78 -12.46
CA PHE A 222 -2.90 -12.64 -13.05
C PHE A 222 -3.49 -13.94 -13.62
N PRO A 223 -2.77 -14.75 -14.44
CA PRO A 223 -3.32 -16.02 -14.92
C PRO A 223 -3.66 -16.98 -13.79
N THR A 224 -2.80 -17.06 -12.76
CA THR A 224 -3.05 -17.90 -11.59
C THR A 224 -4.28 -17.43 -10.79
N LEU A 225 -4.46 -16.12 -10.63
CA LEU A 225 -5.63 -15.56 -9.97
C LEU A 225 -6.92 -15.83 -10.78
N CYS A 226 -6.86 -15.76 -12.11
CA CYS A 226 -7.97 -16.17 -12.97
C CYS A 226 -8.33 -17.64 -12.76
N ASP A 227 -7.36 -18.55 -12.82
CA ASP A 227 -7.56 -19.98 -12.56
C ASP A 227 -8.14 -20.27 -11.16
N GLU A 228 -7.77 -19.46 -10.17
CA GLU A 228 -8.26 -19.53 -8.79
C GLU A 228 -9.63 -18.88 -8.58
N ASN A 229 -10.36 -18.51 -9.65
CA ASN A 229 -11.67 -17.87 -9.60
C ASN A 229 -11.69 -16.51 -8.88
N TYR A 230 -10.53 -15.85 -8.80
CA TYR A 230 -10.36 -14.59 -8.06
C TYR A 230 -11.12 -13.42 -8.70
N TYR A 231 -11.12 -13.35 -10.03
CA TYR A 231 -11.83 -12.32 -10.79
C TYR A 231 -13.16 -12.85 -11.31
N ASP A 232 -14.21 -12.03 -11.25
CA ASP A 232 -15.53 -12.36 -11.81
C ASP A 232 -15.58 -11.96 -13.29
N ILE A 233 -15.07 -10.78 -13.62
CA ILE A 233 -15.04 -10.27 -15.01
C ILE A 233 -13.69 -9.64 -15.37
N ILE A 234 -13.37 -9.68 -16.66
CA ILE A 234 -12.28 -8.93 -17.26
C ILE A 234 -12.87 -8.00 -18.32
N ILE A 235 -12.58 -6.71 -18.22
CA ILE A 235 -12.96 -5.68 -19.19
C ILE A 235 -11.74 -5.42 -20.08
N THR A 236 -11.91 -5.56 -21.39
CA THR A 236 -10.78 -5.45 -22.32
C THR A 236 -11.19 -5.02 -23.72
N ASN A 237 -10.20 -4.76 -24.57
CA ASN A 237 -10.38 -4.55 -26.01
C ASN A 237 -10.21 -5.86 -26.80
N LYS A 238 -10.45 -5.83 -28.11
CA LYS A 238 -10.37 -7.02 -28.96
C LYS A 238 -9.03 -7.74 -28.85
N ARG A 239 -7.93 -6.99 -28.78
CA ARG A 239 -6.58 -7.58 -28.66
C ARG A 239 -6.39 -8.32 -27.33
N GLY A 240 -6.93 -7.76 -26.24
CA GLY A 240 -6.90 -8.43 -24.95
C GLY A 240 -7.77 -9.68 -24.95
N LEU A 241 -8.97 -9.63 -25.55
CA LEU A 241 -9.84 -10.80 -25.73
C LEU A 241 -9.11 -11.94 -26.46
N GLU A 242 -8.50 -11.64 -27.61
CA GLU A 242 -7.74 -12.63 -28.41
C GLU A 242 -6.61 -13.26 -27.58
N TYR A 243 -5.82 -12.43 -26.88
CA TYR A 243 -4.75 -12.94 -26.02
C TYR A 243 -5.27 -13.81 -24.88
N LEU A 244 -6.32 -13.38 -24.19
CA LEU A 244 -6.89 -14.08 -23.03
C LEU A 244 -7.47 -15.43 -23.46
N SER A 245 -8.18 -15.50 -24.59
CA SER A 245 -8.75 -16.76 -25.10
C SER A 245 -7.68 -17.72 -25.64
N GLU A 246 -6.69 -17.20 -26.37
CA GLU A 246 -5.57 -18.02 -26.87
C GLU A 246 -4.70 -18.55 -25.73
N SER A 247 -4.55 -17.78 -24.65
CA SER A 247 -3.78 -18.17 -23.46
C SER A 247 -4.59 -19.04 -22.49
N SER A 248 -5.86 -19.35 -22.79
CA SER A 248 -6.77 -20.11 -21.92
C SER A 248 -6.94 -19.50 -20.53
N ILE A 249 -6.90 -18.17 -20.41
CA ILE A 249 -7.11 -17.43 -19.15
C ILE A 249 -8.60 -17.19 -18.88
N ILE A 250 -9.43 -17.26 -19.93
CA ILE A 250 -10.88 -17.05 -19.87
C ILE A 250 -11.64 -18.27 -20.36
N HIS A 251 -12.86 -18.42 -19.85
CA HIS A 251 -13.77 -19.50 -20.20
C HIS A 251 -14.74 -19.08 -21.30
N THR A 252 -15.31 -20.07 -21.98
CA THR A 252 -16.38 -19.81 -22.95
C THR A 252 -17.66 -19.36 -22.25
N LEU A 253 -18.54 -18.66 -22.96
CA LEU A 253 -19.81 -18.19 -22.39
C LEU A 253 -20.68 -19.33 -21.85
N GLY A 254 -20.65 -20.50 -22.48
CA GLY A 254 -21.41 -21.67 -22.03
C GLY A 254 -20.89 -22.31 -20.74
N GLU A 255 -19.65 -22.03 -20.36
CA GLU A 255 -19.05 -22.49 -19.09
C GLU A 255 -19.23 -21.44 -17.98
N ALA A 256 -19.11 -20.15 -18.35
CA ALA A 256 -19.04 -19.06 -17.39
C ALA A 256 -20.39 -18.42 -17.04
N LEU A 257 -21.37 -18.43 -17.94
CA LEU A 257 -22.68 -17.87 -17.65
C LEU A 257 -23.58 -18.92 -16.99
N PRO A 258 -24.38 -18.56 -15.97
CA PRO A 258 -25.46 -19.42 -15.51
C PRO A 258 -26.48 -19.62 -16.63
N SER A 259 -27.19 -20.74 -16.62
CA SER A 259 -28.03 -21.18 -17.75
C SER A 259 -29.09 -20.16 -18.15
N ASP A 260 -29.75 -19.54 -17.18
CA ASP A 260 -30.78 -18.52 -17.42
C ASP A 260 -30.22 -17.28 -18.12
N LEU A 261 -29.02 -16.86 -17.72
CA LEU A 261 -28.32 -15.74 -18.37
C LEU A 261 -27.81 -16.12 -19.76
N TYR A 262 -27.28 -17.32 -19.93
CA TYR A 262 -26.83 -17.83 -21.22
C TYR A 262 -27.98 -17.88 -22.24
N ASP A 263 -29.16 -18.35 -21.81
CA ASP A 263 -30.36 -18.41 -22.64
C ASP A 263 -30.80 -17.01 -23.10
N ILE A 264 -30.76 -16.00 -22.22
CA ILE A 264 -31.06 -14.60 -22.57
C ILE A 264 -30.06 -14.06 -23.61
N PHE A 265 -28.76 -14.29 -23.39
CA PHE A 265 -27.76 -13.79 -24.32
C PHE A 265 -27.82 -14.46 -25.69
N THR A 266 -28.15 -15.75 -25.74
CA THR A 266 -28.27 -16.47 -27.01
C THR A 266 -29.58 -16.20 -27.74
N ALA A 267 -30.66 -15.88 -27.02
CA ALA A 267 -31.95 -15.55 -27.62
C ALA A 267 -32.07 -14.07 -28.03
N ASP A 268 -31.79 -13.16 -27.11
CA ASP A 268 -32.16 -11.74 -27.23
C ASP A 268 -30.96 -10.82 -27.48
N TYR A 269 -29.75 -11.23 -27.09
CA TYR A 269 -28.51 -10.44 -27.21
C TYR A 269 -27.41 -11.13 -28.02
N ASN A 270 -27.79 -12.00 -28.97
CA ASN A 270 -26.83 -12.81 -29.72
C ASN A 270 -25.82 -11.95 -30.50
N ASP A 271 -26.25 -10.76 -30.97
CA ASP A 271 -25.38 -9.80 -31.66
C ASP A 271 -24.27 -9.23 -30.76
N GLN A 272 -24.42 -9.33 -29.43
CA GLN A 272 -23.38 -8.93 -28.48
C GLN A 272 -22.38 -10.06 -28.21
N ILE A 273 -22.67 -11.30 -28.58
CA ILE A 273 -21.75 -12.42 -28.38
C ILE A 273 -20.57 -12.28 -29.34
N THR A 274 -19.36 -12.22 -28.78
CA THR A 274 -18.12 -12.14 -29.54
C THR A 274 -17.36 -13.46 -29.47
N THR A 275 -16.98 -13.95 -30.65
CA THR A 275 -16.15 -15.16 -30.79
C THR A 275 -14.68 -14.79 -30.90
N SER A 276 -13.83 -15.62 -30.32
CA SER A 276 -12.37 -15.48 -30.36
C SER A 276 -11.70 -16.84 -30.51
N PRO A 277 -10.52 -16.95 -31.16
CA PRO A 277 -9.78 -18.20 -31.22
C PRO A 277 -9.37 -18.70 -29.84
N ALA A 278 -9.61 -19.98 -29.57
CA ALA A 278 -8.99 -20.69 -28.44
C ALA A 278 -7.52 -21.01 -28.74
N TYR A 279 -6.78 -21.54 -27.76
CA TYR A 279 -5.41 -22.04 -27.96
C TYR A 279 -5.28 -23.08 -29.10
N THR A 280 -6.37 -23.79 -29.40
CA THR A 280 -6.45 -24.79 -30.48
C THR A 280 -6.65 -24.17 -31.87
N GLY A 281 -6.81 -22.85 -31.96
CA GLY A 281 -7.15 -22.10 -33.18
C GLY A 281 -8.63 -22.18 -33.58
N LYS A 282 -9.46 -22.94 -32.87
CA LYS A 282 -10.91 -22.97 -33.10
C LYS A 282 -11.58 -21.83 -32.36
N SER A 283 -12.43 -21.07 -33.06
CA SER A 283 -13.20 -19.98 -32.44
C SER A 283 -14.36 -20.51 -31.62
N ALA A 284 -14.61 -19.87 -30.48
CA ALA A 284 -15.74 -20.13 -29.59
C ALA A 284 -16.26 -18.79 -29.01
N PRO A 285 -17.49 -18.73 -28.48
CA PRO A 285 -18.01 -17.53 -27.83
C PRO A 285 -17.32 -17.32 -26.47
N TYR A 286 -16.54 -16.25 -26.36
CA TYR A 286 -15.69 -15.97 -25.18
C TYR A 286 -16.06 -14.67 -24.45
N ALA A 287 -16.76 -13.76 -25.12
CA ALA A 287 -16.99 -12.43 -24.57
C ALA A 287 -18.35 -11.86 -24.98
N ILE A 288 -18.76 -10.86 -24.21
CA ILE A 288 -19.95 -10.05 -24.50
C ILE A 288 -19.45 -8.64 -24.84
N ASN A 289 -19.86 -8.15 -26.00
CA ASN A 289 -19.60 -6.80 -26.45
C ASN A 289 -20.48 -5.82 -25.66
N ILE A 290 -19.85 -4.87 -24.98
CA ILE A 290 -20.51 -3.83 -24.20
C ILE A 290 -20.20 -2.43 -24.73
N SER A 291 -19.53 -2.31 -25.89
CA SER A 291 -19.03 -1.04 -26.44
C SER A 291 -20.09 0.07 -26.47
N ASP A 292 -21.31 -0.28 -26.87
CA ASP A 292 -22.40 0.69 -27.05
C ASP A 292 -23.19 0.99 -25.77
N THR A 293 -22.87 0.32 -24.66
CA THR A 293 -23.55 0.50 -23.37
C THR A 293 -23.14 1.81 -22.70
N ASP A 294 -24.06 2.40 -21.93
CA ASP A 294 -23.72 3.57 -21.11
C ASP A 294 -22.68 3.23 -20.03
N PHE A 295 -22.65 1.97 -19.60
CA PHE A 295 -21.61 1.45 -18.71
C PHE A 295 -20.21 1.63 -19.32
N ALA A 296 -19.98 1.14 -20.54
CA ALA A 296 -18.67 1.23 -21.20
C ALA A 296 -18.25 2.68 -21.47
N LYS A 297 -19.19 3.52 -21.93
CA LYS A 297 -18.95 4.94 -22.20
C LYS A 297 -18.56 5.72 -20.95
N LYS A 298 -19.23 5.45 -19.82
CA LYS A 298 -18.88 6.05 -18.53
C LYS A 298 -17.53 5.53 -18.03
N LEU A 299 -17.29 4.22 -18.10
CA LEU A 299 -16.05 3.62 -17.65
C LEU A 299 -14.83 4.21 -18.39
N ASN A 300 -14.97 4.48 -19.68
CA ASN A 300 -13.97 5.14 -20.52
C ASN A 300 -12.56 4.52 -20.41
N PRO A 301 -12.37 3.24 -20.80
CA PRO A 301 -11.07 2.56 -20.69
C PRO A 301 -10.03 3.04 -21.72
N GLY A 302 -10.40 3.98 -22.60
CA GLY A 302 -9.55 4.57 -23.62
C GLY A 302 -9.59 3.88 -24.99
N TYR A 303 -10.36 2.78 -25.13
CA TYR A 303 -10.59 2.09 -26.41
C TYR A 303 -12.09 2.03 -26.75
N ASN A 304 -12.41 1.94 -28.05
CA ASN A 304 -13.79 1.98 -28.56
C ASN A 304 -14.50 0.63 -28.46
N ASP A 305 -13.78 -0.45 -28.69
CA ASP A 305 -14.27 -1.82 -28.64
C ASP A 305 -14.09 -2.37 -27.22
N VAL A 306 -15.18 -2.45 -26.45
CA VAL A 306 -15.16 -2.87 -25.05
C VAL A 306 -15.89 -4.19 -24.91
N TYR A 307 -15.18 -5.17 -24.36
CA TYR A 307 -15.68 -6.53 -24.11
C TYR A 307 -15.59 -6.88 -22.63
N ILE A 308 -16.58 -7.62 -22.13
CA ILE A 308 -16.47 -8.35 -20.87
C ILE A 308 -16.21 -9.84 -21.14
N CYS A 309 -15.22 -10.38 -20.44
CA CYS A 309 -14.79 -11.77 -20.50
C CYS A 309 -14.85 -12.38 -19.10
N PHE A 310 -14.88 -13.71 -19.01
CA PHE A 310 -15.15 -14.40 -17.74
C PHE A 310 -14.01 -15.38 -17.40
N PRO A 311 -13.14 -15.05 -16.43
CA PRO A 311 -12.06 -15.93 -16.02
C PRO A 311 -12.45 -16.97 -14.95
N GLY A 312 -13.57 -16.79 -14.25
CA GLY A 312 -14.02 -17.69 -13.18
C GLY A 312 -15.36 -18.36 -13.48
N VAL A 313 -15.55 -19.59 -13.00
CA VAL A 313 -16.74 -20.43 -13.22
C VAL A 313 -17.36 -20.95 -11.92
N SER A 314 -16.89 -20.50 -10.76
CA SER A 314 -17.51 -20.88 -9.47
C SER A 314 -18.92 -20.33 -9.33
N GLU A 315 -19.75 -20.93 -8.46
CA GLU A 315 -21.11 -20.47 -8.19
C GLU A 315 -21.15 -18.98 -7.77
N ASP A 316 -20.18 -18.56 -6.96
CA ASP A 316 -20.04 -17.17 -6.53
C ASP A 316 -19.69 -16.24 -7.71
N ASN A 317 -18.84 -16.68 -8.65
CA ASN A 317 -18.57 -15.89 -9.86
C ASN A 317 -19.83 -15.79 -10.72
N GLN A 318 -20.52 -16.91 -10.98
CA GLN A 318 -21.72 -16.92 -11.81
C GLN A 318 -22.82 -16.00 -11.24
N LYS A 319 -22.96 -15.96 -9.91
CA LYS A 319 -23.85 -15.02 -9.23
C LYS A 319 -23.47 -13.56 -9.53
N ARG A 320 -22.20 -13.20 -9.36
CA ARG A 320 -21.71 -11.83 -9.60
C ARG A 320 -21.72 -11.45 -11.08
N VAL A 321 -21.46 -12.40 -11.97
CA VAL A 321 -21.60 -12.28 -13.42
C VAL A 321 -23.05 -11.96 -13.80
N LYS A 322 -24.02 -12.67 -13.20
CA LYS A 322 -25.44 -12.36 -13.39
C LYS A 322 -25.80 -10.96 -12.90
N GLN A 323 -25.31 -10.55 -11.73
CA GLN A 323 -25.53 -9.19 -11.19
C GLN A 323 -24.96 -8.11 -12.11
N ILE A 324 -23.72 -8.24 -12.58
CA ILE A 324 -23.10 -7.22 -13.42
C ILE A 324 -23.72 -7.18 -14.82
N CYS A 325 -24.07 -8.33 -15.42
CA CYS A 325 -24.77 -8.35 -16.70
C CYS A 325 -26.17 -7.72 -16.59
N ASN A 326 -26.90 -8.02 -15.51
CA ASN A 326 -28.19 -7.39 -15.24
C ASN A 326 -28.06 -5.87 -15.09
N PHE A 327 -26.99 -5.40 -14.45
CA PHE A 327 -26.73 -3.95 -14.31
C PHE A 327 -26.34 -3.29 -15.63
N ILE A 328 -25.52 -3.94 -16.46
CA ILE A 328 -25.04 -3.37 -17.73
C ILE A 328 -26.18 -3.29 -18.77
N PHE A 329 -27.02 -4.32 -18.84
CA PHE A 329 -28.01 -4.48 -19.90
C PHE A 329 -29.46 -4.24 -19.47
N ASP A 330 -29.70 -3.97 -18.18
CA ASP A 330 -31.05 -3.80 -17.59
C ASP A 330 -31.97 -5.00 -17.89
N LEU A 331 -31.49 -6.21 -17.58
CA LEU A 331 -32.13 -7.47 -17.97
C LEU A 331 -33.40 -7.80 -17.16
N GLY A 332 -33.69 -7.04 -16.08
CA GLY A 332 -34.86 -7.29 -15.21
C GLY A 332 -34.82 -8.61 -14.45
N LEU A 333 -33.62 -9.17 -14.20
CA LEU A 333 -33.46 -10.46 -13.54
C LEU A 333 -33.70 -10.38 -12.02
N GLU A 334 -34.38 -11.38 -11.47
CA GLU A 334 -34.39 -11.65 -10.03
C GLU A 334 -33.04 -12.30 -9.62
N LEU A 335 -32.43 -11.78 -8.55
CA LEU A 335 -31.03 -12.01 -8.17
C LEU A 335 -30.85 -12.56 -6.76
#